data_AF-X1AK38-F1
#
_entry.id   AF-X1AK38-F1
#
_cell.length_a   1.000
_cell.length_b   1.000
_cell.length_c   1.000
_cell.angle_alpha   90.00
_cell.angle_beta   90.00
_cell.angle_gamma   90.00
#
_symmetry.space_group_name_H-M   'P 1'
#
loop_
_entity.id
_entity.type
_entity.pdbx_description
1 polymer ?
#
loop_
_entity_poly.entity_id
_entity_poly.type
_entity_poly.pdbx_seq_one_letter_code
_entity_poly.pdbx_strand_id
1 'polypeptide(L)'
;KDIKFIPDYYSSDYLNKKPGLIVLRHILEHIVDPKDFLTSIICNQKLYPSDIYVEVPDWEWIVDNDQVMMFSNDHCSYYSKNSLELTLSLCGFKCEQLSTTFEDEYLQYFGKEISLSVSKQLNDTPESLKYNRDLHLKGYSGTDLTDKTKSFIRRIPKVLERFKSYFSRTSNDAVLWGAGGKGAILLSTLGISYKQLPFVVDSNPNKHNTYIPVTGQQVIPPDRLKIIRPRYVFITNPSYYKEIESQLNSLGIKARIIIIKNGGLKWLYQN
;
A
#
# COMPACT_ATOMS: atom_id res chain seq x y z
N LYS A 1 -16.21 -23.27 7.14
CA LYS A 1 -16.61 -21.93 6.65
C LYS A 1 -16.42 -21.94 5.15
N ASP A 2 -17.50 -21.80 4.39
CA ASP A 2 -17.49 -21.87 2.93
C ASP A 2 -16.92 -20.57 2.35
N ILE A 3 -15.63 -20.58 2.00
CA ILE A 3 -14.99 -19.48 1.27
C ILE A 3 -15.05 -19.83 -0.22
N LYS A 4 -15.70 -18.97 -1.01
CA LYS A 4 -15.75 -19.09 -2.47
C LYS A 4 -14.80 -18.06 -3.07
N PHE A 5 -13.79 -18.53 -3.81
CA PHE A 5 -12.90 -17.68 -4.60
C PHE A 5 -13.45 -17.55 -6.02
N ILE A 6 -13.48 -16.32 -6.55
CA ILE A 6 -13.87 -16.02 -7.93
C ILE A 6 -12.69 -15.27 -8.56
N PRO A 7 -11.86 -15.93 -9.38
CA PRO A 7 -10.69 -15.31 -9.99
C PRO A 7 -11.08 -14.52 -11.24
N ASP A 8 -11.90 -13.48 -11.05
CA ASP A 8 -12.35 -12.58 -12.12
C ASP A 8 -12.46 -11.14 -11.61
N TYR A 9 -12.56 -10.18 -12.52
CA TYR A 9 -12.93 -8.81 -12.18
C TYR A 9 -14.27 -8.79 -11.46
N TYR A 10 -14.43 -7.85 -10.53
CA TYR A 10 -15.70 -7.70 -9.83
C TYR A 10 -16.82 -7.43 -10.84
N SER A 11 -17.80 -8.33 -10.85
CA SER A 11 -19.10 -8.10 -11.46
C SER A 11 -20.19 -8.18 -10.41
N SER A 12 -21.17 -7.30 -10.58
CA SER A 12 -22.41 -7.27 -9.81
C SER A 12 -23.21 -8.58 -9.93
N ASP A 13 -22.94 -9.39 -10.96
CA ASP A 13 -23.59 -10.68 -11.24
C ASP A 13 -23.19 -11.80 -10.28
N TYR A 14 -22.05 -11.66 -9.59
CA TYR A 14 -21.60 -12.66 -8.61
C TYR A 14 -22.42 -12.66 -7.31
N LEU A 15 -23.26 -11.65 -7.13
CA LEU A 15 -24.02 -11.43 -5.91
C LEU A 15 -25.38 -12.13 -6.01
N ASN A 16 -25.40 -13.39 -5.60
CA ASN A 16 -26.63 -14.19 -5.50
C ASN A 16 -27.46 -13.84 -4.25
N LYS A 17 -26.83 -13.20 -3.26
CA LYS A 17 -27.45 -12.74 -2.01
C LYS A 17 -26.80 -11.43 -1.61
N LYS A 18 -27.54 -10.68 -0.81
CA LYS A 18 -27.08 -9.45 -0.19
C LYS A 18 -25.93 -9.73 0.80
N PRO A 19 -24.76 -9.08 0.67
CA PRO A 19 -23.69 -9.16 1.65
C PRO A 19 -24.05 -8.34 2.90
N GLY A 20 -23.51 -8.71 4.06
CA GLY A 20 -23.60 -7.88 5.26
C GLY A 20 -22.53 -6.78 5.32
N LEU A 21 -21.42 -7.00 4.62
CA LEU A 21 -20.24 -6.14 4.63
C LEU A 21 -19.52 -6.26 3.28
N ILE A 22 -19.12 -5.13 2.71
CA ILE A 22 -18.21 -5.02 1.58
C ILE A 22 -16.82 -4.71 2.13
N VAL A 23 -15.80 -5.43 1.67
CA VAL A 23 -14.41 -5.27 2.13
C VAL A 23 -13.53 -4.96 0.94
N LEU A 24 -12.92 -3.78 0.94
CA LEU A 24 -11.91 -3.36 -0.04
C LEU A 24 -10.57 -3.23 0.69
N ARG A 25 -9.66 -4.17 0.50
CA ARG A 25 -8.32 -4.13 1.10
C ARG A 25 -7.27 -4.02 0.03
N HIS A 26 -6.58 -2.88 -0.01
CA HIS A 26 -5.58 -2.56 -1.01
C HIS A 26 -6.11 -2.69 -2.45
N ILE A 27 -7.26 -2.06 -2.70
CA ILE A 27 -7.96 -2.10 -3.99
C ILE A 27 -8.30 -0.69 -4.46
N LEU A 28 -8.88 0.13 -3.57
CA LEU A 28 -9.43 1.42 -3.98
C LEU A 28 -8.36 2.37 -4.55
N GLU A 29 -7.12 2.29 -4.06
CA GLU A 29 -5.98 3.03 -4.60
C GLU A 29 -5.60 2.67 -6.04
N HIS A 30 -6.04 1.50 -6.52
CA HIS A 30 -5.81 1.00 -7.88
C HIS A 30 -6.95 1.32 -8.85
N ILE A 31 -8.03 1.93 -8.37
CA ILE A 31 -9.20 2.24 -9.19
C ILE A 31 -9.04 3.63 -9.80
N VAL A 32 -9.05 3.69 -11.14
CA VAL A 32 -8.94 4.95 -11.90
C VAL A 32 -10.12 5.88 -11.64
N ASP A 33 -11.35 5.35 -11.67
CA ASP A 33 -12.57 6.08 -11.33
C ASP A 33 -13.21 5.48 -10.06
N PRO A 34 -12.78 5.92 -8.86
CA PRO A 34 -13.29 5.37 -7.61
C PRO A 34 -14.78 5.66 -7.42
N LYS A 35 -15.30 6.77 -7.97
CA LYS A 35 -16.71 7.13 -7.84
C LYS A 35 -17.57 6.16 -8.63
N ASP A 36 -17.26 5.92 -9.90
CA ASP A 36 -18.04 5.02 -10.74
C ASP A 36 -17.95 3.58 -10.22
N PHE A 37 -16.78 3.14 -9.76
CA PHE A 37 -16.62 1.83 -9.13
C PHE A 37 -17.46 1.68 -7.86
N LEU A 38 -17.34 2.60 -6.90
CA LEU A 38 -18.13 2.56 -5.66
C LEU A 38 -19.63 2.68 -5.93
N THR A 39 -20.01 3.54 -6.89
CA THR A 39 -21.41 3.68 -7.32
C THR A 39 -21.92 2.39 -7.97
N SER A 40 -21.11 1.66 -8.76
CA SER A 40 -21.50 0.37 -9.34
C SER A 40 -21.75 -0.70 -8.28
N ILE A 41 -21.03 -0.64 -7.16
CA ILE A 41 -21.26 -1.49 -6.00
C ILE A 41 -22.57 -1.06 -5.34
N ILE A 42 -22.76 0.23 -5.07
CA ILE A 42 -23.92 0.73 -4.31
C ILE A 42 -25.22 0.61 -5.12
N CYS A 43 -25.25 1.12 -6.35
CA CYS A 43 -26.44 1.17 -7.22
C CYS A 43 -26.94 -0.19 -7.70
N ASN A 44 -26.21 -1.28 -7.44
CA ASN A 44 -26.80 -2.60 -7.60
C ASN A 44 -27.91 -2.79 -6.56
N GLN A 45 -29.16 -2.67 -7.00
CA GLN A 45 -30.37 -2.77 -6.16
C GLN A 45 -30.43 -4.04 -5.28
N LYS A 46 -29.59 -5.05 -5.54
CA LYS A 46 -29.43 -6.27 -4.74
C LYS A 46 -28.49 -6.14 -3.53
N LEU A 47 -27.78 -5.02 -3.37
CA LEU A 47 -26.77 -4.79 -2.32
C LEU A 47 -27.26 -3.99 -1.11
N TYR A 48 -28.55 -3.62 -1.07
CA TYR A 48 -29.07 -2.70 -0.07
C TYR A 48 -29.60 -3.38 1.21
N PRO A 49 -29.25 -2.89 2.43
CA PRO A 49 -28.03 -2.16 2.84
C PRO A 49 -26.83 -3.01 3.27
N SER A 50 -25.61 -2.65 2.82
CA SER A 50 -24.34 -3.31 3.21
C SER A 50 -23.33 -2.27 3.74
N ASP A 51 -22.76 -2.52 4.92
CA ASP A 51 -21.66 -1.69 5.45
C ASP A 51 -20.41 -1.83 4.57
N ILE A 52 -19.47 -0.89 4.70
CA ILE A 52 -18.19 -0.94 3.97
C ILE A 52 -17.00 -0.83 4.91
N TYR A 53 -15.98 -1.64 4.62
CA TYR A 53 -14.63 -1.50 5.16
C TYR A 53 -13.67 -1.25 4.00
N VAL A 54 -12.83 -0.21 4.13
CA VAL A 54 -11.82 0.17 3.14
C VAL A 54 -10.46 0.31 3.80
N GLU A 55 -9.43 -0.25 3.19
CA GLU A 55 -8.04 -0.12 3.60
C GLU A 55 -7.17 0.32 2.42
N VAL A 56 -6.51 1.47 2.55
CA VAL A 56 -5.70 2.12 1.51
C VAL A 56 -4.43 2.74 2.11
N PRO A 57 -3.34 2.92 1.35
CA PRO A 57 -2.14 3.61 1.82
C PRO A 57 -2.46 5.02 2.34
N ASP A 58 -1.82 5.40 3.45
CA ASP A 58 -1.96 6.72 4.08
C ASP A 58 -0.98 7.73 3.43
N TRP A 59 -1.53 8.72 2.71
CA TRP A 59 -0.76 9.80 2.09
C TRP A 59 0.03 10.62 3.12
N GLU A 60 -0.57 10.99 4.24
CA GLU A 60 0.12 11.76 5.27
C GLU A 60 1.30 10.97 5.84
N TRP A 61 1.11 9.68 6.10
CA TRP A 61 2.20 8.81 6.53
C TRP A 61 3.32 8.72 5.48
N ILE A 62 2.97 8.59 4.20
CA ILE A 62 3.95 8.54 3.10
C ILE A 62 4.84 9.78 3.09
N VAL A 63 4.22 10.96 3.21
CA VAL A 63 4.92 12.25 3.20
C VAL A 63 5.76 12.45 4.46
N ASP A 64 5.20 12.17 5.63
CA ASP A 64 5.86 12.41 6.92
C ASP A 64 7.05 11.45 7.14
N ASN A 65 7.03 10.29 6.48
CA ASN A 65 8.09 9.28 6.55
C ASN A 65 8.96 9.21 5.28
N ASP A 66 8.87 10.15 4.35
CA ASP A 66 9.70 10.20 3.15
C ASP A 66 9.66 8.89 2.31
N GLN A 67 8.48 8.30 2.13
CA GLN A 67 8.29 6.95 1.59
C GLN A 67 8.16 6.97 0.06
N VAL A 68 9.24 7.40 -0.60
CA VAL A 68 9.32 7.55 -2.07
C VAL A 68 9.06 6.22 -2.81
N MET A 69 9.18 5.08 -2.14
CA MET A 69 8.97 3.75 -2.72
C MET A 69 7.51 3.28 -2.71
N MET A 70 6.60 4.11 -2.20
CA MET A 70 5.15 3.84 -2.22
C MET A 70 4.50 4.24 -3.55
N PHE A 71 5.24 4.93 -4.43
CA PHE A 71 4.73 5.37 -5.71
C PHE A 71 4.88 4.27 -6.77
N SER A 72 3.76 3.64 -7.12
CA SER A 72 3.69 2.59 -8.13
C SER A 72 2.82 3.03 -9.31
N ASN A 73 3.04 2.43 -10.49
CA ASN A 73 2.18 2.67 -11.66
C ASN A 73 0.76 2.14 -11.46
N ASP A 74 0.59 1.16 -10.57
CA ASP A 74 -0.71 0.55 -10.30
C ASP A 74 -1.54 1.40 -9.32
N HIS A 75 -0.93 2.34 -8.58
CA HIS A 75 -1.64 3.22 -7.67
C HIS A 75 -2.09 4.49 -8.41
N CYS A 76 -3.37 4.54 -8.76
CA CYS A 76 -4.01 5.69 -9.38
C CYS A 76 -4.27 6.83 -8.39
N SER A 77 -4.47 6.49 -7.11
CA SER A 77 -4.85 7.44 -6.06
C SER A 77 -4.03 7.24 -4.78
N TYR A 78 -3.70 8.34 -4.10
CA TYR A 78 -3.11 8.35 -2.77
C TYR A 78 -4.04 9.10 -1.82
N TYR A 79 -4.55 8.41 -0.83
CA TYR A 79 -5.62 8.92 0.02
C TYR A 79 -5.06 9.55 1.29
N SER A 80 -5.51 10.77 1.56
CA SER A 80 -5.47 11.34 2.90
C SER A 80 -6.69 10.88 3.68
N LYS A 81 -6.68 11.03 5.01
CA LYS A 81 -7.87 10.77 5.85
C LYS A 81 -9.11 11.48 5.29
N ASN A 82 -8.95 12.75 4.95
CA ASN A 82 -10.04 13.60 4.49
C ASN A 82 -10.49 13.26 3.08
N SER A 83 -9.56 12.99 2.15
CA SER A 83 -9.96 12.62 0.79
C SER A 83 -10.64 11.25 0.76
N LEU A 84 -10.21 10.30 1.58
CA LEU A 84 -10.89 9.00 1.71
C LEU A 84 -12.33 9.16 2.23
N GLU A 85 -12.50 9.90 3.33
CA GLU A 85 -13.81 10.16 3.91
C GLU A 85 -14.73 10.94 2.97
N LEU A 86 -14.20 11.94 2.27
CA LEU A 86 -14.94 12.69 1.25
C LEU A 86 -15.35 11.79 0.09
N THR A 87 -14.45 10.96 -0.45
CA THR A 87 -14.78 10.04 -1.54
C THR A 87 -15.90 9.08 -1.15
N LEU A 88 -15.84 8.48 0.05
CA LEU A 88 -16.84 7.52 0.51
C LEU A 88 -18.16 8.19 0.89
N SER A 89 -18.13 9.39 1.47
CA SER A 89 -19.35 10.16 1.76
C SER A 89 -20.08 10.59 0.49
N LEU A 90 -19.37 11.01 -0.56
CA LEU A 90 -19.95 11.31 -1.87
C LEU A 90 -20.60 10.08 -2.52
N CYS A 91 -20.17 8.87 -2.15
CA CYS A 91 -20.77 7.63 -2.61
C CYS A 91 -21.93 7.14 -1.71
N GLY A 92 -22.25 7.85 -0.61
CA GLY A 92 -23.37 7.48 0.26
C GLY A 92 -23.00 6.62 1.46
N PHE A 93 -21.74 6.66 1.90
CA PHE A 93 -21.30 6.06 3.16
C PHE A 93 -21.04 7.13 4.23
N LYS A 94 -21.56 6.91 5.43
CA LYS A 94 -21.21 7.70 6.62
C LYS A 94 -20.07 7.02 7.35
N CYS A 95 -19.01 7.77 7.64
CA CYS A 95 -17.89 7.28 8.44
C CYS A 95 -18.35 7.01 9.87
N GLU A 96 -18.07 5.81 10.38
CA GLU A 96 -18.23 5.48 11.80
C GLU A 96 -16.86 5.38 12.48
N GLN A 97 -15.85 4.88 11.76
CA GLN A 97 -14.49 4.79 12.26
C GLN A 97 -13.48 5.05 11.15
N LEU A 98 -12.48 5.88 11.45
CA LEU A 98 -11.29 6.08 10.60
C LEU A 98 -10.04 6.01 11.48
N SER A 99 -9.22 4.99 11.28
CA SER A 99 -8.00 4.72 12.03
C SER A 99 -6.85 4.33 11.10
N THR A 100 -5.71 3.96 11.67
CA THR A 100 -4.52 3.51 10.94
C THR A 100 -4.13 2.09 11.34
N THR A 101 -3.37 1.40 10.48
CA THR A 101 -2.86 0.04 10.70
C THR A 101 -1.49 -0.16 10.04
N PHE A 102 -0.86 -1.32 10.26
CA PHE A 102 0.46 -1.69 9.73
C PHE A 102 1.52 -0.61 10.00
N GLU A 103 1.79 -0.29 11.27
CA GLU A 103 2.72 0.79 11.65
C GLU A 103 2.34 2.17 11.05
N ASP A 104 1.04 2.42 10.98
CA ASP A 104 0.41 3.62 10.44
C ASP A 104 0.53 3.82 8.92
N GLU A 105 1.03 2.81 8.19
CA GLU A 105 1.19 2.86 6.73
C GLU A 105 -0.13 2.96 5.95
N TYR A 106 -1.22 2.51 6.55
CA TYR A 106 -2.51 2.39 5.88
C TYR A 106 -3.63 2.98 6.72
N LEU A 107 -4.56 3.65 6.05
CA LEU A 107 -5.85 4.06 6.59
C LEU A 107 -6.79 2.86 6.62
N GLN A 108 -7.61 2.79 7.66
CA GLN A 108 -8.74 1.88 7.79
C GLN A 108 -10.01 2.69 8.00
N TYR A 109 -10.93 2.60 7.06
CA TYR A 109 -12.23 3.23 7.11
C TYR A 109 -13.31 2.17 7.30
N PHE A 110 -14.21 2.40 8.25
CA PHE A 110 -15.46 1.66 8.37
C PHE A 110 -16.63 2.64 8.29
N GLY A 111 -17.59 2.35 7.42
CA GLY A 111 -18.74 3.21 7.20
C GLY A 111 -20.05 2.47 6.99
N LYS A 112 -21.13 3.15 7.37
CA LYS A 112 -22.52 2.71 7.20
C LYS A 112 -23.08 3.26 5.90
N GLU A 113 -23.79 2.43 5.16
CA GLU A 113 -24.51 2.86 3.96
C GLU A 113 -25.74 3.70 4.37
N ILE A 114 -25.84 4.93 3.84
CA ILE A 114 -26.90 5.90 4.18
C ILE A 114 -27.72 6.34 2.96
N SER A 115 -27.49 5.74 1.78
CA SER A 115 -28.03 6.20 0.50
C SER A 115 -29.56 6.06 0.38
N LEU A 116 -30.20 5.20 1.18
CA LEU A 116 -31.66 5.09 1.30
C LEU A 116 -32.36 6.34 1.88
N SER A 117 -31.62 7.24 2.54
CA SER A 117 -32.15 8.55 3.00
C SER A 117 -32.20 9.58 1.86
N VAL A 118 -31.44 9.33 0.80
CA VAL A 118 -31.10 10.26 -0.29
C VAL A 118 -31.86 9.94 -1.57
N SER A 119 -32.09 8.65 -1.84
CA SER A 119 -32.66 8.19 -3.12
C SER A 119 -34.16 8.43 -3.29
N LYS A 120 -34.92 8.78 -2.25
CA LYS A 120 -36.32 9.23 -2.38
C LYS A 120 -36.48 10.68 -2.84
N GLN A 121 -35.40 11.45 -2.94
CA GLN A 121 -35.40 12.87 -3.36
C GLN A 121 -34.50 13.12 -4.58
N LEU A 122 -34.33 12.14 -5.47
CA LEU A 122 -33.45 12.20 -6.65
C LEU A 122 -34.00 13.08 -7.81
N ASN A 123 -34.31 14.34 -7.52
CA ASN A 123 -34.16 15.41 -8.51
C ASN A 123 -33.18 16.50 -8.05
N ASP A 124 -32.68 16.43 -6.81
CA ASP A 124 -31.65 17.33 -6.29
C ASP A 124 -30.55 16.53 -5.60
N THR A 125 -29.30 16.99 -5.70
CA THR A 125 -28.25 16.51 -4.79
C THR A 125 -28.70 16.83 -3.37
N PRO A 126 -28.91 15.83 -2.48
CA PRO A 126 -29.42 16.07 -1.14
C PRO A 126 -28.59 17.12 -0.42
N GLU A 127 -29.26 18.03 0.27
CA GLU A 127 -28.61 19.05 1.10
C GLU A 127 -27.61 18.44 2.09
N SER A 128 -27.84 17.20 2.56
CA SER A 128 -26.91 16.49 3.43
C SER A 128 -25.58 16.13 2.76
N LEU A 129 -25.58 15.78 1.46
CA LEU A 129 -24.35 15.53 0.70
C LEU A 129 -23.63 16.83 0.34
N LYS A 130 -24.37 17.90 0.03
CA LYS A 130 -23.81 19.26 -0.16
C LYS A 130 -23.21 19.81 1.14
N TYR A 131 -23.90 19.62 2.27
CA TYR A 131 -23.46 20.06 3.60
C TYR A 131 -22.19 19.34 4.05
N ASN A 132 -22.10 18.01 3.85
CA ASN A 132 -20.87 17.26 4.14
C ASN A 132 -19.71 17.69 3.23
N ARG A 133 -19.97 17.91 1.93
CA ARG A 133 -18.97 18.46 1.00
C ARG A 133 -18.47 19.83 1.46
N ASP A 134 -19.37 20.75 1.82
CA ASP A 134 -19.02 22.12 2.20
C ASP A 134 -18.32 22.19 3.57
N LEU A 135 -18.66 21.31 4.52
CA LEU A 135 -17.96 21.17 5.80
C LEU A 135 -16.54 20.62 5.61
N HIS A 136 -16.38 19.54 4.84
CA HIS A 136 -15.07 18.97 4.55
C HIS A 136 -14.17 19.97 3.80
N LEU A 137 -14.74 20.80 2.93
CA LEU A 137 -14.00 21.85 2.21
C LEU A 137 -13.69 23.08 3.09
N LYS A 138 -14.52 23.42 4.09
CA LYS A 138 -14.29 24.57 4.98
C LYS A 138 -13.28 24.29 6.09
N GLY A 139 -13.14 23.05 6.53
CA GLY A 139 -12.20 22.65 7.59
C GLY A 139 -10.75 22.54 7.15
N TYR A 140 -10.47 22.69 5.85
CA TYR A 140 -9.15 22.45 5.29
C TYR A 140 -8.70 23.63 4.45
N SER A 141 -7.70 24.38 4.93
CA SER A 141 -6.94 25.22 4.02
C SER A 141 -6.11 24.26 3.16
N GLY A 142 -6.48 24.07 1.88
CA GLY A 142 -5.71 23.25 0.93
C GLY A 142 -4.23 23.63 0.82
N THR A 143 -3.82 24.73 1.46
CA THR A 143 -2.44 25.17 1.66
C THR A 143 -1.59 24.17 2.45
N ASP A 144 -2.08 23.52 3.53
CA ASP A 144 -1.24 22.62 4.35
C ASP A 144 -0.81 21.36 3.59
N LEU A 145 -1.76 20.65 2.96
CA LEU A 145 -1.44 19.51 2.10
C LEU A 145 -0.53 19.90 0.94
N THR A 146 -0.75 21.07 0.34
CA THR A 146 0.08 21.59 -0.75
C THR A 146 1.52 21.83 -0.28
N ASP A 147 1.70 22.44 0.89
CA ASP A 147 3.02 22.76 1.43
C ASP A 147 3.75 21.50 1.92
N LYS A 148 3.04 20.55 2.54
CA LYS A 148 3.57 19.21 2.85
C LYS A 148 4.05 18.49 1.59
N THR A 149 3.25 18.51 0.53
CA THR A 149 3.61 17.91 -0.77
C THR A 149 4.87 18.56 -1.35
N LYS A 150 4.93 19.89 -1.41
CA LYS A 150 6.13 20.63 -1.88
C LYS A 150 7.35 20.33 -1.02
N SER A 151 7.17 20.23 0.29
CA SER A 151 8.24 19.87 1.23
C SER A 151 8.77 18.46 0.96
N PHE A 152 7.88 17.48 0.77
CA PHE A 152 8.24 16.11 0.41
C PHE A 152 9.02 16.04 -0.90
N ILE A 153 8.52 16.68 -1.97
CA ILE A 153 9.19 16.73 -3.28
C ILE A 153 10.62 17.26 -3.15
N ARG A 154 10.83 18.33 -2.36
CA ARG A 154 12.17 18.89 -2.10
C ARG A 154 13.11 17.92 -1.37
N ARG A 155 12.59 16.97 -0.58
CA ARG A 155 13.40 15.99 0.15
C ARG A 155 13.74 14.75 -0.68
N ILE A 156 12.95 14.42 -1.71
CA ILE A 156 13.14 13.22 -2.55
C ILE A 156 14.60 13.05 -3.03
N PRO A 157 15.27 14.05 -3.66
CA PRO A 157 16.63 13.86 -4.16
C PRO A 157 17.61 13.43 -3.06
N LYS A 158 17.49 14.01 -1.87
CA LYS A 158 18.35 13.69 -0.71
C LYS A 158 18.08 12.28 -0.20
N VAL A 159 16.83 11.83 -0.22
CA VAL A 159 16.45 10.46 0.15
C VAL A 159 17.04 9.44 -0.84
N LEU A 160 16.91 9.70 -2.14
CA LEU A 160 17.46 8.82 -3.17
C LEU A 160 18.99 8.76 -3.14
N GLU A 161 19.67 9.90 -2.96
CA GLU A 161 21.13 9.97 -2.78
C GLU A 161 21.60 9.13 -1.59
N ARG A 162 20.90 9.19 -0.46
CA ARG A 162 21.20 8.36 0.71
C ARG A 162 21.13 6.88 0.37
N PHE A 163 20.03 6.43 -0.25
CA PHE A 163 19.89 5.03 -0.64
C PHE A 163 20.97 4.58 -1.64
N LYS A 164 21.25 5.37 -2.68
CA LYS A 164 22.33 5.09 -3.64
C LYS A 164 23.67 4.91 -2.95
N SER A 165 24.01 5.79 -2.00
CA SER A 165 25.24 5.71 -1.21
C SER A 165 25.33 4.44 -0.36
N TYR A 166 24.21 3.96 0.18
CA TYR A 166 24.21 2.72 0.94
C TYR A 166 24.37 1.48 0.06
N PHE A 167 23.62 1.40 -1.03
CA PHE A 167 23.72 0.28 -1.96
C PHE A 167 25.10 0.22 -2.63
N SER A 168 25.68 1.36 -3.03
CA SER A 168 27.02 1.36 -3.65
C SER A 168 28.13 0.81 -2.73
N ARG A 169 27.96 0.91 -1.42
CA ARG A 169 28.92 0.41 -0.41
C ARG A 169 28.72 -1.06 -0.03
N THR A 170 27.59 -1.66 -0.40
CA THR A 170 27.16 -2.95 0.16
C THR A 170 26.68 -3.97 -0.88
N SER A 171 26.39 -3.55 -2.12
CA SER A 171 25.60 -4.33 -3.08
C SER A 171 26.16 -5.71 -3.41
N ASN A 172 27.49 -5.85 -3.53
CA ASN A 172 28.11 -7.11 -3.94
C ASN A 172 28.02 -8.22 -2.88
N ASP A 173 27.84 -7.84 -1.61
CA ASP A 173 27.69 -8.79 -0.48
C ASP A 173 26.28 -8.75 0.12
N ALA A 174 25.31 -8.20 -0.62
CA ALA A 174 23.97 -7.97 -0.12
C ALA A 174 22.91 -8.72 -0.94
N VAL A 175 21.80 -9.02 -0.27
CA VAL A 175 20.53 -9.37 -0.91
C VAL A 175 19.45 -8.42 -0.46
N LEU A 176 18.46 -8.22 -1.32
CA LEU A 176 17.19 -7.58 -0.94
C LEU A 176 16.17 -8.66 -0.59
N TRP A 177 15.43 -8.49 0.49
CA TRP A 177 14.33 -9.36 0.89
C TRP A 177 12.99 -8.69 0.61
N GLY A 178 12.17 -9.35 -0.22
CA GLY A 178 10.87 -8.93 -0.69
C GLY A 178 10.90 -8.59 -2.19
N ALA A 179 10.43 -9.51 -3.02
CA ALA A 179 10.20 -9.31 -4.45
C ALA A 179 8.78 -8.77 -4.74
N GLY A 180 8.23 -7.99 -3.81
CA GLY A 180 6.94 -7.29 -3.96
C GLY A 180 7.11 -5.89 -4.57
N GLY A 181 6.01 -5.14 -4.67
CA GLY A 181 5.99 -3.79 -5.24
C GLY A 181 7.08 -2.88 -4.68
N LYS A 182 7.18 -2.74 -3.35
CA LYS A 182 8.20 -1.89 -2.69
C LYS A 182 9.64 -2.23 -3.11
N GLY A 183 9.97 -3.52 -3.23
CA GLY A 183 11.31 -3.97 -3.62
C GLY A 183 11.62 -3.71 -5.10
N ALA A 184 10.66 -3.97 -5.98
CA ALA A 184 10.80 -3.69 -7.41
C ALA A 184 10.91 -2.18 -7.68
N ILE A 185 10.08 -1.36 -7.02
CA ILE A 185 10.13 0.11 -7.10
C ILE A 185 11.48 0.61 -6.61
N LEU A 186 11.95 0.14 -5.45
CA LEU A 186 13.25 0.53 -4.91
C LEU A 186 14.41 0.30 -5.88
N LEU A 187 14.53 -0.92 -6.42
CA LEU A 187 15.62 -1.26 -7.33
C LEU A 187 15.54 -0.42 -8.61
N SER A 188 14.33 -0.25 -9.16
CA SER A 188 14.09 0.52 -10.39
C SER A 188 14.38 2.01 -10.20
N THR A 189 13.85 2.62 -9.14
CA THR A 189 14.05 4.05 -8.82
C THR A 189 15.51 4.38 -8.56
N LEU A 190 16.28 3.46 -7.96
CA LEU A 190 17.71 3.65 -7.70
C LEU A 190 18.59 3.29 -8.90
N GLY A 191 18.05 2.63 -9.93
CA GLY A 191 18.82 2.13 -11.08
C GLY A 191 19.77 0.99 -10.73
N ILE A 192 19.45 0.19 -9.71
CA ILE A 192 20.30 -0.93 -9.26
C ILE A 192 19.99 -2.15 -10.11
N SER A 193 20.92 -2.52 -10.99
CA SER A 193 20.76 -3.70 -11.86
C SER A 193 21.20 -4.99 -11.17
N TYR A 194 20.81 -6.13 -11.74
CA TYR A 194 21.28 -7.46 -11.34
C TYR A 194 22.81 -7.62 -11.32
N LYS A 195 23.54 -6.77 -12.04
CA LYS A 195 25.02 -6.80 -12.00
C LYS A 195 25.58 -6.32 -10.66
N GLN A 196 24.84 -5.48 -9.95
CA GLN A 196 25.25 -4.92 -8.65
C GLN A 196 24.67 -5.70 -7.48
N LEU A 197 23.41 -6.13 -7.59
CA LEU A 197 22.70 -6.93 -6.58
C LEU A 197 21.99 -8.05 -7.34
N PRO A 198 22.57 -9.24 -7.50
CA PRO A 198 22.03 -10.25 -8.42
C PRO A 198 20.75 -10.94 -7.96
N PHE A 199 20.50 -10.98 -6.66
CA PHE A 199 19.47 -11.82 -6.06
C PHE A 199 18.53 -11.03 -5.15
N VAL A 200 17.24 -11.31 -5.31
CA VAL A 200 16.19 -10.92 -4.35
C VAL A 200 15.63 -12.17 -3.70
N VAL A 201 15.48 -12.16 -2.39
CA VAL A 201 14.89 -13.25 -1.61
C VAL A 201 13.41 -12.97 -1.41
N ASP A 202 12.55 -13.96 -1.59
CA ASP A 202 11.12 -13.85 -1.26
C ASP A 202 10.63 -15.17 -0.68
N SER A 203 9.80 -15.12 0.36
CA SER A 203 9.26 -16.33 1.01
C SER A 203 8.16 -16.99 0.16
N ASN A 204 7.53 -16.26 -0.77
CA ASN A 204 6.47 -16.78 -1.62
C ASN A 204 7.03 -17.70 -2.74
N PRO A 205 6.73 -19.01 -2.73
CA PRO A 205 7.24 -19.96 -3.72
C PRO A 205 6.82 -19.64 -5.15
N ASN A 206 5.67 -18.99 -5.36
CA ASN A 206 5.18 -18.63 -6.69
C ASN A 206 6.07 -17.58 -7.38
N LYS A 207 6.93 -16.89 -6.62
CA LYS A 207 7.87 -15.90 -7.18
C LYS A 207 9.25 -16.48 -7.46
N HIS A 208 9.57 -17.69 -6.98
CA HIS A 208 10.91 -18.24 -7.16
C HIS A 208 11.20 -18.53 -8.64
N ASN A 209 12.47 -18.40 -9.02
CA ASN A 209 12.92 -18.54 -10.41
C ASN A 209 12.28 -17.56 -11.40
N THR A 210 11.68 -16.47 -10.89
CA THR A 210 11.26 -15.31 -11.68
C THR A 210 12.32 -14.21 -11.56
N TYR A 211 12.07 -13.06 -12.18
CA TYR A 211 12.99 -11.93 -12.17
C TYR A 211 12.26 -10.65 -11.79
N ILE A 212 12.95 -9.76 -11.07
CA ILE A 212 12.45 -8.41 -10.79
C ILE A 212 12.30 -7.67 -12.13
N PRO A 213 11.13 -7.09 -12.42
CA PRO A 213 10.92 -6.34 -13.66
C PRO A 213 11.87 -5.14 -13.73
N VAL A 214 12.25 -4.76 -14.96
CA VAL A 214 13.17 -3.65 -15.28
C VAL A 214 14.64 -3.92 -14.88
N THR A 215 14.91 -4.35 -13.65
CA THR A 215 16.28 -4.43 -13.10
C THR A 215 16.92 -5.82 -13.14
N GLY A 216 16.12 -6.88 -13.34
CA GLY A 216 16.57 -8.20 -13.77
C GLY A 216 17.14 -9.12 -12.69
N GLN A 217 16.97 -8.81 -11.40
CA GLN A 217 17.43 -9.68 -10.32
C GLN A 217 16.66 -10.98 -10.28
N GLN A 218 17.34 -12.10 -10.08
CA GLN A 218 16.66 -13.38 -9.90
C GLN A 218 16.01 -13.44 -8.52
N VAL A 219 14.74 -13.84 -8.46
CA VAL A 219 14.03 -14.09 -7.21
C VAL A 219 14.29 -15.53 -6.76
N ILE A 220 14.84 -15.69 -5.56
CA ILE A 220 15.31 -16.96 -5.02
C ILE A 220 14.64 -17.31 -3.68
N PRO A 221 14.52 -18.61 -3.35
CA PRO A 221 14.07 -19.04 -2.03
C PRO A 221 15.08 -18.68 -0.93
N PRO A 222 14.62 -18.48 0.33
CA PRO A 222 15.48 -18.24 1.48
C PRO A 222 16.60 -19.26 1.69
N ASP A 223 16.36 -20.54 1.39
CA ASP A 223 17.37 -21.61 1.55
C ASP A 223 18.64 -21.40 0.70
N ARG A 224 18.54 -20.68 -0.42
CA ARG A 224 19.69 -20.38 -1.28
C ARG A 224 20.72 -19.49 -0.59
N LEU A 225 20.35 -18.80 0.49
CA LEU A 225 21.27 -18.01 1.30
C LEU A 225 22.34 -18.86 1.99
N LYS A 226 22.12 -20.16 2.18
CA LYS A 226 23.15 -21.08 2.72
C LYS A 226 24.38 -21.18 1.82
N ILE A 227 24.17 -21.02 0.51
CA ILE A 227 25.20 -21.06 -0.53
C ILE A 227 25.74 -19.64 -0.78
N ILE A 228 24.85 -18.66 -0.94
CA ILE A 228 25.23 -17.27 -1.28
C ILE A 228 25.96 -16.58 -0.12
N ARG A 229 25.56 -16.87 1.13
CA ARG A 229 26.14 -16.31 2.37
C ARG A 229 26.34 -14.79 2.33
N PRO A 230 25.27 -14.01 2.10
CA PRO A 230 25.40 -12.56 2.05
C PRO A 230 25.80 -11.99 3.40
N ARG A 231 26.59 -10.93 3.38
CA ARG A 231 26.94 -10.15 4.57
C ARG A 231 25.78 -9.28 5.03
N TYR A 232 24.94 -8.82 4.09
CA TYR A 232 23.84 -7.89 4.36
C TYR A 232 22.51 -8.41 3.80
N VAL A 233 21.44 -8.23 4.58
CA VAL A 233 20.06 -8.49 4.13
C VAL A 233 19.28 -7.20 4.28
N PHE A 234 18.90 -6.59 3.16
CA PHE A 234 18.01 -5.42 3.15
C PHE A 234 16.56 -5.88 3.23
N ILE A 235 15.79 -5.35 4.18
CA ILE A 235 14.37 -5.63 4.32
C ILE A 235 13.58 -4.41 3.85
N THR A 236 12.71 -4.64 2.86
CA THR A 236 11.90 -3.59 2.23
C THR A 236 10.66 -3.20 3.03
N ASN A 237 10.16 -4.09 3.89
CA ASN A 237 9.00 -3.85 4.72
C ASN A 237 9.30 -4.21 6.19
N PRO A 238 9.39 -3.22 7.10
CA PRO A 238 9.69 -3.43 8.51
C PRO A 238 8.75 -4.41 9.21
N SER A 239 7.48 -4.50 8.80
CA SER A 239 6.48 -5.37 9.41
C SER A 239 6.88 -6.86 9.38
N TYR A 240 7.67 -7.27 8.39
CA TYR A 240 8.13 -8.66 8.24
C TYR A 240 9.49 -8.91 8.89
N TYR A 241 10.11 -7.92 9.54
CA TYR A 241 11.45 -8.07 10.14
C TYR A 241 11.53 -9.27 11.07
N LYS A 242 10.56 -9.45 11.97
CA LYS A 242 10.59 -10.55 12.95
C LYS A 242 10.47 -11.92 12.31
N GLU A 243 9.64 -12.04 11.28
CA GLU A 243 9.53 -13.28 10.50
C GLU A 243 10.84 -13.59 9.76
N ILE A 244 11.40 -12.59 9.07
CA ILE A 244 12.65 -12.72 8.30
C ILE A 244 13.83 -13.05 9.22
N GLU A 245 13.94 -12.37 10.36
CA GLU A 245 14.96 -12.64 11.38
C GLU A 245 14.86 -14.08 11.90
N SER A 246 13.66 -14.54 12.25
CA SER A 246 13.41 -15.91 12.68
C SER A 246 13.80 -16.93 11.60
N GLN A 247 13.46 -16.63 10.35
CA GLN A 247 13.77 -17.51 9.22
C GLN A 247 15.28 -17.59 8.98
N LEU A 248 15.99 -16.46 8.96
CA LEU A 248 17.46 -16.42 8.85
C LEU A 248 18.13 -17.24 9.96
N ASN A 249 17.68 -17.08 11.21
CA ASN A 249 18.19 -17.82 12.36
C ASN A 249 17.97 -19.34 12.21
N SER A 250 16.76 -19.76 11.81
CA SER A 250 16.43 -21.18 11.59
C SER A 250 17.28 -21.82 10.50
N LEU A 251 17.71 -21.03 9.50
CA LEU A 251 18.55 -21.47 8.40
C LEU A 251 20.05 -21.41 8.74
N GLY A 252 20.42 -20.91 9.92
CA GLY A 252 21.82 -20.71 10.33
C GLY A 252 22.54 -19.61 9.54
N ILE A 253 21.82 -18.66 8.95
CA ILE A 253 22.38 -17.57 8.15
C ILE A 253 22.77 -16.43 9.07
N LYS A 254 24.06 -16.09 9.09
CA LYS A 254 24.59 -14.93 9.80
C LYS A 254 24.75 -13.77 8.83
N ALA A 255 23.85 -12.80 8.90
CA ALA A 255 23.90 -11.60 8.07
C ALA A 255 23.46 -10.37 8.87
N ARG A 256 24.01 -9.20 8.53
CA ARG A 256 23.57 -7.94 9.13
C ARG A 256 22.28 -7.50 8.47
N ILE A 257 21.22 -7.37 9.25
CA ILE A 257 19.90 -6.97 8.77
C ILE A 257 19.83 -5.45 8.69
N ILE A 258 19.33 -4.94 7.57
CA ILE A 258 19.17 -3.52 7.31
C ILE A 258 17.72 -3.28 6.94
N ILE A 259 16.98 -2.60 7.82
CA ILE A 259 15.57 -2.27 7.55
C ILE A 259 15.51 -0.94 6.82
N ILE A 260 14.80 -0.91 5.70
CA ILE A 260 14.44 0.32 5.01
C ILE A 260 13.23 0.92 5.73
N LYS A 261 13.41 2.10 6.34
CA LYS A 261 12.36 2.78 7.09
C LYS A 261 12.56 4.30 7.07
N ASN A 262 11.46 5.04 6.94
CA ASN A 262 11.36 6.50 7.04
C ASN A 262 12.35 7.27 6.15
N GLY A 263 12.39 6.95 4.84
CA GLY A 263 13.31 7.58 3.90
C GLY A 263 14.80 7.34 4.21
N GLY A 264 15.09 6.31 5.02
CA GLY A 264 16.42 5.99 5.49
C GLY A 264 16.59 4.49 5.79
N LEU A 265 17.68 4.18 6.50
CA LEU A 265 18.05 2.81 6.88
C LEU A 265 18.22 2.71 8.39
N LYS A 266 17.65 1.66 8.98
CA LYS A 266 17.91 1.25 10.36
C LYS A 266 18.72 -0.04 10.36
N TRP A 267 19.93 0.03 10.90
CA TRP A 267 20.80 -1.12 11.04
C TRP A 267 20.41 -1.92 12.28
N LEU A 268 20.20 -3.22 12.11
CA LEU A 268 19.99 -4.15 13.21
C LEU A 268 21.06 -5.25 13.14
N TYR A 269 21.55 -5.64 14.31
CA TYR A 269 22.45 -6.77 14.44
C TYR A 269 21.64 -7.97 14.89
N GLN A 270 21.85 -9.12 14.25
CA GLN A 270 21.42 -10.40 14.84
C GLN A 270 22.29 -10.63 16.08
N ASN A 271 21.67 -10.91 17.22
CA ASN A 271 22.37 -11.35 18.43
C ASN A 271 22.92 -12.77 18.25
#